data_AF-A0A7C4W960-F1
#
_entry.id   AF-A0A7C4W960-F1
#
_cell.length_a   1.000
_cell.length_b   1.000
_cell.length_c   1.000
_cell.angle_alpha   90.00
_cell.angle_beta   90.00
_cell.angle_gamma   90.00
#
_symmetry.space_group_name_H-M   'P 1'
#
loop_
_entity.id
_entity.type
_entity.pdbx_description
1 polymer ?
#
loop_
_entity_poly.entity_id
_entity_poly.type
_entity_poly.pdbx_seq_one_letter_code
_entity_poly.pdbx_strand_id
1 'polypeptide(L)'
;MTFLDVLIPLFILIVAIIQAIRGRAGMGKPLFEMVAFILAVVLANRFKEGLSSLIKLDVYWTFLITFIILLIILLYLAYLLFNITEWSLGNLDSFFSFLFGIAIGWVICFVVIKFLYLK
;
A
#
# COMPACT_ATOMS: atom_id res chain seq x y z
N MET A 1 -1.08 21.42 -16.94
CA MET A 1 -0.79 20.91 -15.59
C MET A 1 -2.08 21.02 -14.79
N THR A 2 -2.72 19.89 -14.51
CA THR A 2 -3.99 19.82 -13.79
C THR A 2 -3.74 19.97 -12.29
N PHE A 3 -4.75 20.40 -11.53
CA PHE A 3 -4.68 20.52 -10.07
C PHE A 3 -4.27 19.20 -9.38
N LEU A 4 -4.66 18.05 -9.96
CA LEU A 4 -4.31 16.71 -9.48
C LEU A 4 -2.82 16.39 -9.66
N ASP A 5 -2.18 16.91 -10.71
CA ASP A 5 -0.76 16.68 -11.01
C ASP A 5 0.17 17.23 -9.91
N VAL A 6 -0.31 18.21 -9.14
CA VAL A 6 0.42 18.80 -8.00
C VAL A 6 0.02 18.17 -6.68
N LEU A 7 -1.29 17.89 -6.51
CA LEU A 7 -1.84 17.44 -5.24
C LEU A 7 -1.46 15.99 -4.93
N ILE A 8 -1.39 15.11 -5.94
CA ILE A 8 -1.02 13.70 -5.77
C ILE A 8 0.44 13.58 -5.29
N PRO A 9 1.46 14.16 -5.97
CA PRO A 9 2.84 14.10 -5.47
C PRO A 9 3.02 14.74 -4.10
N LEU A 10 2.32 15.86 -3.83
CA LEU A 10 2.38 16.53 -2.53
C LEU A 10 1.84 15.64 -1.40
N PHE A 11 0.71 14.97 -1.62
CA PHE A 11 0.14 14.05 -0.64
C PHE A 11 1.08 12.86 -0.38
N ILE A 12 1.60 12.25 -1.45
CA ILE A 12 2.59 11.17 -1.35
C ILE A 12 3.80 11.61 -0.52
N LEU A 13 4.32 12.81 -0.79
CA LEU A 13 5.45 13.38 -0.07
C LEU A 13 5.15 13.62 1.42
N ILE A 14 3.98 14.15 1.76
CA ILE A 14 3.57 14.36 3.16
C ILE A 14 3.50 13.03 3.90
N VAL A 15 2.86 12.01 3.32
CA VAL A 15 2.77 10.68 3.92
C VAL A 15 4.16 10.05 4.08
N ALA A 16 5.03 10.20 3.07
CA ALA A 16 6.42 9.76 3.11
C ALA A 16 7.20 10.41 4.26
N ILE A 17 7.07 11.72 4.45
CA ILE A 17 7.74 12.44 5.54
C ILE A 17 7.23 11.98 6.91
N ILE A 18 5.92 11.84 7.08
CA ILE A 18 5.33 11.38 8.35
C ILE A 18 5.87 9.98 8.71
N GLN A 19 5.93 9.07 7.74
CA GLN A 19 6.44 7.72 7.98
C GLN A 19 7.95 7.70 8.20
N ALA A 20 8.72 8.55 7.52
CA ALA A 20 10.15 8.72 7.78
C ALA A 20 10.44 9.17 9.23
N ILE A 21 9.59 10.04 9.79
CA ILE A 21 9.71 10.50 11.18
C ILE A 21 9.32 9.38 12.17
N ARG A 22 8.24 8.64 11.88
CA ARG A 22 7.76 7.52 12.73
C ARG A 22 8.69 6.31 12.71
N GLY A 23 9.42 6.09 11.62
CA GLY A 23 10.23 4.91 11.35
C GLY A 23 11.58 4.81 12.07
N ARG A 24 11.91 5.72 12.99
CA ARG A 24 13.23 5.75 13.67
C ARG A 24 13.47 4.63 14.69
N ALA A 25 12.69 3.54 14.69
CA ALA A 25 12.68 2.53 15.76
C ALA A 25 12.60 1.06 15.30
N GLY A 26 12.89 0.73 14.04
CA GLY A 26 12.95 -0.68 13.61
C GLY A 26 12.72 -0.90 12.11
N MET A 27 13.65 -1.62 11.49
CA MET A 27 13.85 -1.64 10.05
C MET A 27 12.95 -2.56 9.22
N GLY A 28 12.78 -3.82 9.62
CA GLY A 28 12.24 -4.82 8.69
C GLY A 28 10.74 -4.68 8.47
N LYS A 29 9.99 -4.29 9.50
CA LYS A 29 8.52 -4.25 9.45
C LYS A 29 7.98 -3.29 8.37
N PRO A 30 8.43 -2.03 8.24
CA PRO A 30 7.94 -1.13 7.19
C PRO A 30 8.21 -1.65 5.77
N LEU A 31 9.32 -2.37 5.55
CA LEU A 31 9.68 -2.90 4.24
C LEU A 31 8.76 -4.07 3.84
N PHE A 32 8.49 -4.99 4.76
CA PHE A 32 7.53 -6.06 4.53
C PHE A 32 6.09 -5.51 4.37
N GLU A 33 5.71 -4.51 5.16
CA GLU A 33 4.41 -3.83 5.02
C GLU A 33 4.28 -3.10 3.68
N MET A 34 5.35 -2.46 3.20
CA MET A 34 5.38 -1.84 1.88
C MET A 34 5.08 -2.84 0.77
N VAL A 35 5.77 -3.97 0.78
CA VAL A 35 5.57 -5.04 -0.21
C VAL A 35 4.15 -5.60 -0.11
N ALA A 36 3.62 -5.79 1.10
CA ALA A 36 2.24 -6.22 1.33
C ALA A 36 1.22 -5.26 0.71
N PHE A 37 1.38 -3.94 0.90
CA PHE A 37 0.51 -2.92 0.32
C PHE A 37 0.52 -2.95 -1.21
N ILE A 38 1.71 -3.01 -1.82
CA ILE A 38 1.86 -3.03 -3.27
C ILE A 38 1.25 -4.32 -3.85
N LEU A 39 1.58 -5.48 -3.27
CA LEU A 39 1.05 -6.76 -3.72
C LEU A 39 -0.47 -6.83 -3.59
N ALA A 40 -1.04 -6.33 -2.49
CA ALA A 40 -2.48 -6.29 -2.30
C ALA A 40 -3.19 -5.51 -3.42
N VAL A 41 -2.69 -4.32 -3.77
CA VAL A 41 -3.24 -3.52 -4.87
C VAL A 41 -3.12 -4.23 -6.21
N VAL A 42 -1.94 -4.77 -6.52
CA VAL A 42 -1.68 -5.42 -7.81
C VAL A 42 -2.57 -6.66 -7.99
N LEU A 43 -2.65 -7.50 -6.96
CA LEU A 43 -3.45 -8.72 -6.99
C LEU A 43 -4.96 -8.39 -7.05
N ALA A 44 -5.43 -7.44 -6.24
CA ALA A 44 -6.82 -6.99 -6.30
C ALA A 44 -7.16 -6.44 -7.69
N ASN A 45 -6.27 -5.65 -8.30
CA ASN A 45 -6.49 -5.11 -9.63
C ASN A 45 -6.51 -6.20 -10.71
N ARG A 46 -5.66 -7.23 -10.58
CA ARG A 46 -5.58 -8.35 -11.52
C ARG A 46 -6.81 -9.26 -11.46
N PHE A 47 -7.35 -9.51 -10.27
CA PHE A 47 -8.44 -10.48 -10.09
C PHE A 47 -9.84 -9.88 -10.02
N LYS A 48 -9.98 -8.54 -9.98
CA LYS A 48 -11.28 -7.85 -9.83
C LYS A 48 -12.35 -8.31 -10.83
N GLU A 49 -12.00 -8.53 -12.10
CA GLU A 49 -12.98 -8.88 -13.15
C GLU A 49 -13.43 -10.34 -13.05
N GLY A 50 -12.46 -11.25 -12.86
CA GLY A 50 -12.76 -12.66 -12.62
C GLY A 50 -13.62 -12.85 -11.37
N LEU A 51 -13.24 -12.21 -10.25
CA LEU A 51 -13.99 -12.28 -9.00
C LEU A 51 -15.36 -11.58 -9.10
N SER A 52 -15.47 -10.49 -9.84
CA SER A 52 -16.73 -9.77 -10.03
C SER A 52 -17.77 -10.66 -10.73
N SER A 53 -17.35 -11.40 -11.77
CA SER A 53 -18.24 -12.36 -12.45
C SER A 53 -18.70 -13.51 -11.56
N LEU A 54 -17.83 -13.98 -10.65
CA LEU A 54 -18.15 -15.09 -9.73
C LEU A 54 -19.07 -14.66 -8.59
N ILE A 55 -18.79 -13.50 -7.99
CA ILE A 55 -19.49 -13.00 -6.80
C ILE A 55 -20.72 -12.17 -7.20
N LYS A 56 -20.89 -11.86 -8.49
CA LYS A 56 -21.95 -11.01 -9.05
C LYS A 56 -22.03 -9.63 -8.38
N LEU A 57 -20.86 -9.11 -8.00
CA LEU A 57 -20.71 -7.76 -7.48
C LEU A 57 -20.12 -6.86 -8.57
N ASP A 58 -20.41 -5.57 -8.46
CA ASP A 58 -19.78 -4.56 -9.29
C ASP A 58 -18.25 -4.59 -9.12
N VAL A 59 -17.53 -4.40 -10.23
CA VAL A 59 -16.06 -4.49 -10.32
C VAL A 59 -15.37 -3.57 -9.30
N TYR A 60 -15.97 -2.41 -9.01
CA TYR A 60 -15.45 -1.48 -8.01
C TYR A 60 -15.49 -2.04 -6.59
N TRP A 61 -16.65 -2.59 -6.21
CA TRP A 61 -16.83 -3.20 -4.89
C TRP A 61 -16.01 -4.47 -4.75
N THR A 62 -15.93 -5.29 -5.79
CA THR A 62 -15.05 -6.46 -5.80
C THR A 62 -13.59 -6.05 -5.61
N PHE A 63 -13.09 -5.07 -6.37
CA PHE A 63 -11.72 -4.58 -6.22
C PHE A 63 -11.44 -4.13 -4.78
N LEU A 64 -12.33 -3.32 -4.19
CA LEU A 64 -12.14 -2.79 -2.83
C LEU A 64 -12.12 -3.90 -1.78
N ILE A 65 -13.09 -4.82 -1.83
CA ILE A 65 -13.20 -5.92 -0.88
C ILE A 65 -12.00 -6.85 -1.01
N THR A 66 -11.63 -7.23 -2.24
CA THR A 66 -10.45 -8.08 -2.49
C THR A 66 -9.17 -7.39 -2.03
N PHE A 67 -9.02 -6.08 -2.26
CA PHE A 67 -7.88 -5.31 -1.78
C PHE A 67 -7.78 -5.35 -0.26
N ILE A 68 -8.87 -5.06 0.46
CA ILE A 68 -8.89 -5.07 1.94
C ILE A 68 -8.54 -6.46 2.48
N ILE A 69 -9.15 -7.51 1.93
CA ILE A 69 -8.90 -8.90 2.37
C ILE A 69 -7.42 -9.27 2.14
N LEU A 70 -6.90 -9.05 0.94
CA LEU A 70 -5.52 -9.36 0.62
C LEU A 70 -4.53 -8.53 1.43
N LEU A 71 -4.85 -7.26 1.69
CA LEU A 71 -4.02 -6.39 2.51
C LEU A 71 -3.90 -6.94 3.94
N ILE A 72 -5.02 -7.32 4.57
CA ILE A 72 -5.01 -7.90 5.93
C ILE A 72 -4.16 -9.18 5.96
N ILE A 73 -4.35 -10.08 4.99
CA ILE A 73 -3.61 -11.33 4.90
C ILE A 73 -2.11 -11.08 4.71
N LEU A 74 -1.74 -10.20 3.78
CA LEU A 74 -0.34 -9.91 3.47
C LEU A 74 0.35 -9.15 4.60
N LEU A 75 -0.34 -8.25 5.31
CA LEU A 75 0.19 -7.60 6.51
C LEU A 75 0.42 -8.61 7.65
N TYR A 76 -0.49 -9.58 7.81
CA TYR A 76 -0.28 -10.65 8.78
C TYR A 76 0.92 -11.54 8.41
N LEU A 77 1.08 -11.89 7.13
CA LEU A 77 2.26 -12.62 6.65
C LEU A 77 3.55 -11.81 6.81
N ALA A 78 3.52 -10.51 6.51
CA ALA A 78 4.63 -9.59 6.72
C ALA A 78 5.05 -9.54 8.19
N TYR A 79 4.08 -9.50 9.11
CA TYR A 79 4.31 -9.58 10.55
C TYR A 79 4.99 -10.89 10.96
N LEU A 80 4.50 -12.03 10.47
CA LEU A 80 5.10 -13.33 10.77
C LEU A 80 6.53 -13.45 10.21
N LEU A 81 6.74 -13.05 8.95
CA LEU A 81 8.05 -13.06 8.32
C LEU A 81 9.05 -12.17 9.04
N PHE A 82 8.62 -10.98 9.47
CA PHE A 82 9.46 -10.09 10.25
C PHE A 82 9.84 -10.69 11.60
N ASN A 83 8.88 -11.26 12.33
CA ASN A 83 9.15 -11.90 13.63
C ASN A 83 10.08 -13.11 13.52
N ILE A 84 10.11 -13.81 12.37
CA ILE A 84 11.01 -14.95 12.15
C ILE A 84 12.41 -14.49 11.75
N THR A 85 12.53 -13.38 11.02
CA THR A 85 13.80 -12.92 10.44
C THR A 85 14.56 -11.92 11.30
N GLU A 86 13.87 -11.21 12.21
CA GLU A 86 14.42 -10.15 13.07
C GLU A 86 15.30 -9.14 12.30
N TRP A 87 14.99 -8.89 11.03
CA TRP A 87 15.89 -8.18 10.12
C TRP A 87 15.99 -6.69 10.47
N SER A 88 17.19 -6.23 10.87
CA SER A 88 17.48 -4.85 11.28
C SER A 88 18.87 -4.38 10.82
N LEU A 89 18.95 -3.19 10.22
CA LEU A 89 20.19 -2.48 9.83
C LEU A 89 20.01 -0.99 10.16
N GLY A 90 20.10 -0.62 11.44
CA GLY A 90 19.68 0.68 12.01
C GLY A 90 20.02 1.98 11.25
N ASN A 91 21.00 2.00 10.34
CA ASN A 91 21.36 3.17 9.54
C ASN A 91 20.44 3.44 8.32
N LEU A 92 19.59 2.50 7.85
CA LEU A 92 18.67 2.75 6.71
C LEU A 92 17.18 2.80 7.12
N ASP A 93 16.87 2.81 8.42
CA ASP A 93 15.50 2.74 8.96
C ASP A 93 14.62 3.91 8.53
N SER A 94 15.17 5.12 8.58
CA SER A 94 14.48 6.34 8.13
C SER A 94 14.28 6.35 6.61
N PHE A 95 15.18 5.71 5.85
CA PHE A 95 15.10 5.61 4.39
C PHE A 95 14.00 4.64 3.94
N PHE A 96 13.92 3.44 4.53
CA PHE A 96 12.87 2.49 4.17
C PHE A 96 11.48 2.91 4.67
N SER A 97 11.41 3.60 5.80
CA SER A 97 10.15 4.16 6.29
C SER A 97 9.66 5.33 5.42
N PHE A 98 10.60 6.11 4.86
CA PHE A 98 10.29 7.09 3.82
C PHE A 98 9.75 6.40 2.55
N LEU A 99 10.42 5.36 2.05
CA LEU A 99 9.95 4.58 0.89
C LEU A 99 8.58 3.94 1.13
N PHE A 100 8.34 3.41 2.32
CA PHE A 100 7.04 2.88 2.72
C PHE A 100 5.95 3.95 2.65
N GLY A 101 6.22 5.16 3.16
CA GLY A 101 5.25 6.25 3.07
C GLY A 101 5.02 6.72 1.62
N ILE A 102 6.03 6.68 0.74
CA ILE A 102 5.83 6.89 -0.71
C ILE A 102 4.87 5.83 -1.26
N ALA A 103 5.13 4.56 -0.97
CA ALA A 103 4.35 3.45 -1.48
C ALA A 103 2.90 3.48 -0.99
N ILE A 104 2.66 3.71 0.31
CA ILE A 104 1.31 3.86 0.84
C ILE A 104 0.61 5.08 0.22
N GLY A 105 1.30 6.23 0.17
CA GLY A 105 0.75 7.43 -0.44
C GLY A 105 0.30 7.17 -1.89
N TRP A 106 1.14 6.49 -2.67
CA TRP A 106 0.83 6.10 -4.03
C TRP A 106 -0.36 5.12 -4.10
N VAL A 107 -0.39 4.09 -3.26
CA VAL A 107 -1.51 3.13 -3.18
C VAL A 107 -2.82 3.84 -2.86
N ILE A 108 -2.83 4.74 -1.88
CA ILE A 108 -4.02 5.51 -1.50
C ILE A 108 -4.49 6.37 -2.68
N CYS A 109 -3.58 7.14 -3.29
CA CYS A 109 -3.91 7.94 -4.46
C CYS A 109 -4.45 7.09 -5.61
N PHE A 110 -3.84 5.93 -5.88
CA PHE A 110 -4.29 5.01 -6.92
C PHE A 110 -5.71 4.52 -6.66
N VAL A 111 -6.00 4.05 -5.45
CA VAL A 111 -7.35 3.58 -5.07
C VAL A 111 -8.38 4.69 -5.18
N VAL A 112 -8.04 5.90 -4.68
CA VAL A 112 -8.93 7.07 -4.73
C VAL A 112 -9.22 7.51 -6.16
N ILE A 113 -8.20 7.61 -7.02
CA ILE A 113 -8.38 7.97 -8.44
C ILE A 113 -9.25 6.93 -9.14
N LYS A 114 -9.01 5.64 -8.88
CA LYS A 114 -9.82 4.58 -9.47
C LYS A 114 -11.30 4.68 -9.08
N PHE A 115 -11.58 5.07 -7.85
CA PHE A 115 -12.94 5.24 -7.36
C PHE A 115 -13.61 6.52 -7.87
N LEU A 116 -12.87 7.62 -7.97
CA LEU A 116 -13.41 8.92 -8.36
C LEU A 116 -13.58 9.08 -9.87
N TYR A 117 -12.63 8.56 -10.66
CA TYR A 117 -12.50 8.91 -12.07
C TYR A 117 -12.70 7.76 -13.06
N LEU A 118 -12.52 6.52 -12.63
CA LEU A 118 -12.58 5.36 -13.51
C LEU A 118 -13.87 4.55 -13.32
N LYS A 119 -15.03 5.21 -13.05
CA LYS A 119 -16.36 4.57 -13.10
C LYS A 119 -16.57 3.78 -14.40
#